data_AF-A0A6I1F4I6-F1
#
_entry.id   AF-A0A6I1F4I6-F1
#
_cell.length_a   1.000
_cell.length_b   1.000
_cell.length_c   1.000
_cell.angle_alpha   90.00
_cell.angle_beta   90.00
_cell.angle_gamma   90.00
#
_symmetry.space_group_name_H-M   'P 1'
#
loop_
_entity.id
_entity.type
_entity.pdbx_description
1 polymer ?
#
loop_
_entity_poly.entity_id
_entity_poly.type
_entity_poly.pdbx_seq_one_letter_code
_entity_poly.pdbx_strand_id
1 'polypeptide(L)'
;MERDFGSINLKIFFDESGKNQTKPHLMGGLAIPESYYNSPKVLALNELIRKKEIHWTAYGGDSTERNIIWKIILTLLEHQYLLKMNVISYNQSKIEEISKKIKNVYENIADQTIYMKFPERIIYGLLRKYGSHVHLNTQIYIEHDTTYQNKNYDLRNQLFEQLNIQSVYRGEHFTIQESNYYSKQEEVGIESIDILLGMVRTIIRNDSPTSKRIREKNNLVMKLLLNEKFYRFITQIKYFEWSNSPELIEVDFENYVHIFMSSNQTFE
;
A
#
# COMPACT_ATOMS: atom_id res chain seq x y z
N MET A 1 -6.27 -36.66 -13.06
CA MET A 1 -7.10 -35.66 -13.79
C MET A 1 -6.90 -34.35 -13.06
N GLU A 2 -5.92 -33.56 -13.51
CA GLU A 2 -5.75 -32.18 -13.03
C GLU A 2 -7.01 -31.42 -13.43
N ARG A 3 -7.74 -30.87 -12.45
CA ARG A 3 -8.78 -29.90 -12.75
C ARG A 3 -8.05 -28.65 -13.22
N ASP A 4 -8.39 -28.21 -14.42
CA ASP A 4 -7.89 -26.94 -14.97
C ASP A 4 -8.37 -25.83 -14.03
N PHE A 5 -7.47 -25.31 -13.20
CA PHE A 5 -7.80 -24.25 -12.25
C PHE A 5 -7.96 -22.94 -13.01
N GLY A 6 -8.96 -22.14 -12.67
CA GLY A 6 -9.03 -20.78 -13.20
C GLY A 6 -7.77 -20.02 -12.78
N SER A 7 -6.93 -19.63 -13.73
CA SER A 7 -5.73 -18.85 -13.44
C SER A 7 -6.03 -17.36 -13.58
N ILE A 8 -5.60 -16.57 -12.60
CA ILE A 8 -5.74 -15.12 -12.60
C ILE A 8 -4.36 -14.50 -12.45
N ASN A 9 -4.01 -13.60 -13.35
CA ASN A 9 -2.82 -12.79 -13.22
C ASN A 9 -3.10 -11.56 -12.35
N LEU A 10 -2.22 -11.31 -11.38
CA LEU A 10 -2.36 -10.26 -10.37
C LEU A 10 -1.09 -9.42 -10.33
N LYS A 11 -1.25 -8.09 -10.30
CA LYS A 11 -0.17 -7.15 -10.05
C LYS A 11 -0.32 -6.60 -8.63
N ILE A 12 0.77 -6.63 -7.85
CA ILE A 12 0.81 -6.06 -6.51
C ILE A 12 1.83 -4.93 -6.47
N PHE A 13 1.40 -3.74 -6.06
CA PHE A 13 2.24 -2.56 -5.90
C PHE A 13 2.50 -2.31 -4.41
N PHE A 14 3.73 -2.02 -4.03
CA PHE A 14 4.15 -1.87 -2.64
C PHE A 14 4.95 -0.57 -2.43
N ASP A 15 4.63 0.14 -1.35
CA ASP A 15 5.32 1.36 -0.91
C ASP A 15 5.21 1.60 0.62
N GLU A 16 5.98 2.56 1.14
CA GLU A 16 6.03 3.04 2.52
C GLU A 16 5.72 4.54 2.61
N SER A 17 4.94 4.95 3.62
CA SER A 17 4.63 6.35 3.89
C SER A 17 4.96 6.74 5.34
N GLY A 18 5.55 7.93 5.49
CA GLY A 18 5.83 8.52 6.80
C GLY A 18 7.23 8.22 7.37
N LYS A 19 8.13 7.64 6.57
CA LYS A 19 9.54 7.47 6.92
C LYS A 19 10.17 8.79 7.40
N ASN A 20 10.82 8.77 8.56
CA ASN A 20 11.42 9.94 9.21
C ASN A 20 10.46 11.11 9.52
N GLN A 21 9.15 10.88 9.51
CA GLN A 21 8.14 11.89 9.85
C GLN A 21 7.48 11.56 11.19
N THR A 22 6.62 12.46 11.68
CA THR A 22 5.76 12.13 12.82
C THR A 22 4.84 10.95 12.48
N LYS A 23 4.63 10.08 13.47
CA LYS A 23 3.78 8.89 13.38
C LYS A 23 2.39 9.19 12.76
N PRO A 24 1.74 8.21 12.13
CA PRO A 24 2.18 6.81 11.98
C PRO A 24 3.17 6.61 10.82
N HIS A 25 3.99 5.56 10.93
CA HIS A 25 4.73 4.98 9.80
C HIS A 25 3.86 3.87 9.21
N LEU A 26 3.63 3.92 7.90
CA LEU A 26 2.75 3.02 7.19
C LEU A 26 3.50 2.29 6.09
N MET A 27 3.17 1.03 5.86
CA MET A 27 3.50 0.30 4.63
C MET A 27 2.21 -0.25 4.05
N GLY A 28 2.12 -0.33 2.73
CA GLY A 28 0.93 -0.83 2.06
C GLY A 28 1.21 -1.60 0.79
N GLY A 29 0.29 -2.49 0.48
CA GLY A 29 0.26 -3.23 -0.78
C GLY A 29 -1.10 -3.06 -1.45
N LEU A 30 -1.10 -2.78 -2.75
CA LEU A 30 -2.29 -2.66 -3.58
C LEU A 30 -2.29 -3.78 -4.63
N ALA A 31 -3.26 -4.68 -4.55
CA ALA A 31 -3.47 -5.75 -5.52
C ALA A 31 -4.50 -5.34 -6.58
N ILE A 32 -4.13 -5.52 -7.85
CA ILE A 32 -4.94 -5.17 -9.01
C ILE A 32 -4.88 -6.33 -10.03
N PRO A 33 -6.02 -6.88 -10.49
CA PRO A 33 -6.03 -7.87 -11.57
C PRO A 33 -5.38 -7.30 -12.83
N GLU A 34 -4.50 -8.08 -13.45
CA GLU A 34 -3.74 -7.63 -14.62
C GLU A 34 -4.66 -7.19 -15.77
N SER A 35 -5.77 -7.91 -16.00
CA SER A 35 -6.75 -7.61 -17.04
C SER A 35 -7.36 -6.21 -16.89
N TYR A 36 -7.53 -5.75 -15.64
CA TYR A 36 -8.03 -4.40 -15.37
C TYR A 36 -6.91 -3.36 -15.44
N TYR A 37 -5.74 -3.66 -14.88
CA TYR A 37 -4.58 -2.77 -14.91
C TYR A 37 -4.14 -2.44 -16.34
N ASN A 38 -4.17 -3.43 -17.24
CA ASN A 38 -3.80 -3.27 -18.64
C ASN A 38 -4.93 -2.67 -19.50
N SER A 39 -6.03 -2.20 -18.89
CA SER A 39 -7.09 -1.52 -19.65
C SER A 39 -6.56 -0.19 -20.23
N PRO A 40 -7.04 0.23 -21.43
CA PRO A 40 -6.56 1.46 -22.06
C PRO A 40 -6.69 2.71 -21.18
N LYS A 41 -7.74 2.77 -20.34
CA LYS A 41 -7.97 3.88 -19.41
C LYS A 41 -6.89 3.96 -18.32
N VAL A 42 -6.51 2.83 -17.73
CA VAL A 42 -5.50 2.78 -16.67
C VAL A 42 -4.11 3.00 -17.26
N LEU A 43 -3.78 2.34 -18.38
CA LEU A 43 -2.49 2.54 -19.06
C LEU A 43 -2.27 3.98 -19.54
N ALA A 44 -3.34 4.69 -19.93
CA ALA A 44 -3.25 6.10 -20.29
C ALA A 44 -2.83 7.02 -19.13
N LEU A 45 -2.88 6.55 -17.88
CA LEU A 45 -2.37 7.29 -16.73
C LEU A 45 -0.84 7.29 -16.67
N ASN A 46 -0.16 6.29 -17.26
CA ASN A 46 1.31 6.26 -17.33
C ASN A 46 1.85 7.49 -18.08
N GLU A 47 1.14 7.97 -19.10
CA GLU A 47 1.49 9.20 -19.81
C GLU A 47 1.30 10.48 -18.98
N LEU A 48 0.49 10.43 -17.92
CA LEU A 48 0.30 11.57 -17.00
C LEU A 48 1.43 11.66 -15.99
N ILE A 49 1.77 10.53 -15.34
CA ILE A 49 2.83 10.48 -14.31
C ILE A 49 4.22 10.78 -14.90
N ARG A 50 4.47 10.42 -16.18
CA ARG A 50 5.72 10.74 -16.87
C ARG A 50 5.92 12.23 -17.10
N LYS A 51 4.84 13.00 -17.20
CA LYS A 51 4.91 14.45 -17.47
C LYS A 51 5.11 15.28 -16.22
N LYS A 52 4.69 14.77 -15.06
CA LYS A 52 4.80 15.48 -13.78
C LYS A 52 4.95 14.47 -12.66
N GLU A 53 6.02 14.63 -11.90
CA GLU A 53 6.24 13.87 -10.68
C GLU A 53 5.17 14.25 -9.64
N ILE A 54 4.60 13.24 -8.99
CA ILE A 54 3.54 13.39 -8.01
C ILE A 54 4.01 12.72 -6.73
N HIS A 55 4.01 13.47 -5.64
CA HIS A 55 4.33 12.96 -4.32
C HIS A 55 3.27 13.45 -3.36
N TRP A 56 2.48 12.54 -2.77
CA TRP A 56 1.45 12.96 -1.82
C TRP A 56 2.03 13.79 -0.70
N THR A 57 3.22 13.41 -0.22
CA THR A 57 3.92 14.17 0.81
C THR A 57 4.01 15.63 0.37
N ALA A 58 4.58 15.95 -0.80
CA ALA A 58 4.83 17.31 -1.26
C ALA A 58 3.57 18.14 -1.60
N TYR A 59 2.45 17.49 -1.97
CA TYR A 59 1.23 18.19 -2.38
C TYR A 59 0.79 19.28 -1.40
N GLY A 60 0.68 20.51 -1.92
CA GLY A 60 0.38 21.73 -1.16
C GLY A 60 -0.79 22.56 -1.70
N GLY A 61 -1.62 21.97 -2.57
CA GLY A 61 -2.81 22.63 -3.14
C GLY A 61 -2.67 23.16 -4.58
N ASP A 62 -1.59 22.83 -5.28
CA ASP A 62 -1.46 23.14 -6.71
C ASP A 62 -2.62 22.52 -7.50
N SER A 63 -3.29 23.32 -8.32
CA SER A 63 -4.49 22.87 -9.04
C SER A 63 -4.17 21.80 -10.08
N THR A 64 -3.01 21.89 -10.71
CA THR A 64 -2.58 20.92 -11.72
C THR A 64 -2.29 19.57 -11.07
N GLU A 65 -1.49 19.55 -10.00
CA GLU A 65 -1.21 18.34 -9.23
C GLU A 65 -2.50 17.72 -8.66
N ARG A 66 -3.39 18.53 -8.08
CA ARG A 66 -4.71 18.09 -7.59
C ARG A 66 -5.52 17.39 -8.68
N ASN A 67 -5.58 17.98 -9.88
CA ASN A 67 -6.34 17.41 -11.00
C ASN A 67 -5.74 16.08 -11.47
N ILE A 68 -4.42 15.93 -11.43
CA ILE A 68 -3.77 14.67 -11.81
C ILE A 68 -4.04 13.60 -10.74
N ILE A 69 -3.87 13.92 -9.45
CA ILE A 69 -4.21 13.01 -8.33
C ILE A 69 -5.67 12.55 -8.46
N TRP A 70 -6.59 13.50 -8.66
CA TRP A 70 -8.01 13.21 -8.83
C TRP A 70 -8.27 12.26 -9.99
N LYS A 71 -7.63 12.51 -11.14
CA LYS A 71 -7.77 11.67 -12.33
C LYS A 71 -7.21 10.27 -12.12
N ILE A 72 -6.04 10.14 -11.50
CA ILE A 72 -5.43 8.84 -11.18
C ILE A 72 -6.38 8.03 -10.31
N ILE A 73 -6.79 8.60 -9.17
CA ILE A 73 -7.62 7.90 -8.19
C ILE A 73 -8.98 7.51 -8.77
N LEU A 74 -9.71 8.43 -9.40
CA LEU A 74 -11.05 8.10 -9.90
C LEU A 74 -11.02 7.15 -11.10
N THR A 75 -9.97 7.18 -11.93
CA THR A 75 -9.82 6.24 -13.04
C THR A 75 -9.46 4.86 -12.50
N LEU A 76 -8.49 4.76 -11.58
CA LEU A 76 -8.07 3.49 -11.02
C LEU A 76 -9.18 2.81 -10.22
N LEU A 77 -9.93 3.59 -9.43
CA LEU A 77 -11.02 3.08 -8.58
C LEU A 77 -12.37 2.98 -9.32
N GLU A 78 -12.41 3.13 -10.65
CA GLU A 78 -13.64 2.97 -11.42
C GLU A 78 -14.30 1.60 -11.17
N HIS A 79 -13.48 0.57 -11.00
CA HIS A 79 -13.84 -0.81 -10.63
C HIS A 79 -13.26 -1.23 -9.27
N GLN A 80 -13.39 -0.37 -8.26
CA GLN A 80 -12.80 -0.55 -6.93
C GLN A 80 -12.97 -1.95 -6.31
N TYR A 81 -14.08 -2.65 -6.58
CA TYR A 81 -14.39 -3.98 -6.04
C TYR A 81 -13.42 -5.08 -6.53
N LEU A 82 -12.62 -4.80 -7.56
CA LEU A 82 -11.57 -5.68 -8.06
C LEU A 82 -10.25 -5.49 -7.31
N LEU A 83 -10.08 -4.38 -6.59
CA LEU A 83 -8.83 -3.99 -5.96
C LEU A 83 -8.86 -4.37 -4.48
N LYS A 84 -7.69 -4.72 -3.94
CA LYS A 84 -7.53 -4.96 -2.50
C LYS A 84 -6.32 -4.23 -1.99
N MET A 85 -6.43 -3.66 -0.80
CA MET A 85 -5.31 -2.98 -0.18
C MET A 85 -5.18 -3.41 1.28
N ASN A 86 -3.95 -3.75 1.65
CA ASN A 86 -3.55 -4.04 3.03
C ASN A 86 -2.58 -2.95 3.47
N VAL A 87 -2.73 -2.46 4.69
CA VAL A 87 -1.85 -1.43 5.28
C VAL A 87 -1.44 -1.87 6.68
N ILE A 88 -0.14 -1.77 6.99
CA ILE A 88 0.37 -1.93 8.35
C ILE A 88 0.86 -0.57 8.86
N SER A 89 0.40 -0.18 10.04
CA SER A 89 1.00 0.85 10.87
C SER A 89 1.94 0.21 11.89
N TYR A 90 3.15 0.75 12.05
CA TYR A 90 4.12 0.19 12.98
C TYR A 90 4.86 1.28 13.77
N ASN A 91 5.33 0.88 14.96
CA ASN A 91 6.14 1.73 15.83
C ASN A 91 7.63 1.35 15.70
N GLN A 92 8.33 2.03 14.79
CA GLN A 92 9.76 1.81 14.54
C GLN A 92 10.61 1.89 15.81
N SER A 93 10.41 2.92 16.66
CA SER A 93 11.18 3.07 17.90
C SER A 93 11.01 1.87 18.83
N LYS A 94 9.83 1.24 18.84
CA LYS A 94 9.58 0.04 19.64
C LYS A 94 10.28 -1.19 19.07
N ILE A 95 10.32 -1.33 17.74
CA ILE A 95 11.08 -2.39 17.06
C ILE A 95 12.57 -2.24 17.38
N GLU A 96 13.10 -1.03 17.25
CA GLU A 96 14.49 -0.71 17.58
C GLU A 96 14.80 -1.02 19.05
N GLU A 97 13.93 -0.65 19.99
CA GLU A 97 14.08 -0.95 21.41
C GLU A 97 14.16 -2.47 21.67
N ILE A 98 13.21 -3.24 21.12
CA ILE A 98 13.15 -4.71 21.31
C ILE A 98 14.35 -5.39 20.66
N SER A 99 14.75 -4.93 19.47
CA SER A 99 15.85 -5.50 18.71
C SER A 99 17.19 -5.46 19.44
N LYS A 100 17.42 -4.50 20.36
CA LYS A 100 18.67 -4.34 21.12
C LYS A 100 19.12 -5.64 21.80
N LYS A 101 18.18 -6.49 22.21
CA LYS A 101 18.45 -7.78 22.87
C LYS A 101 19.05 -8.84 21.94
N ILE A 102 18.87 -8.68 20.62
CA ILE A 102 19.24 -9.65 19.58
C ILE A 102 20.33 -9.10 18.66
N LYS A 103 20.52 -7.76 18.61
CA LYS A 103 21.48 -7.10 17.72
C LYS A 103 22.91 -7.62 17.80
N ASN A 104 23.35 -8.13 18.95
CA ASN A 104 24.67 -8.72 19.11
C ASN A 104 24.85 -10.04 18.32
N VAL A 105 23.76 -10.75 18.05
CA VAL A 105 23.73 -11.99 17.24
C VAL A 105 23.31 -11.69 15.81
N TYR A 106 22.40 -10.74 15.62
CA TYR A 106 21.85 -10.39 14.33
C TYR A 106 21.69 -8.87 14.19
N GLU A 107 22.75 -8.25 13.68
CA GLU A 107 22.90 -6.79 13.61
C GLU A 107 21.70 -6.07 12.96
N ASN A 108 21.22 -6.61 11.84
CA ASN A 108 20.19 -5.99 11.00
C ASN A 108 18.75 -6.44 11.33
N ILE A 109 18.51 -7.06 12.50
CA ILE A 109 17.20 -7.66 12.83
C ILE A 109 16.05 -6.63 12.84
N ALA A 110 16.30 -5.39 13.26
CA ALA A 110 15.29 -4.32 13.23
C ALA A 110 14.89 -3.98 11.79
N ASP A 111 15.90 -3.71 10.95
CA ASP A 111 15.72 -3.38 9.55
C ASP A 111 15.04 -4.52 8.80
N GLN A 112 15.46 -5.77 9.00
CA GLN A 112 14.81 -6.91 8.35
C GLN A 112 13.38 -7.13 8.86
N THR A 113 13.07 -6.78 10.10
CA THR A 113 11.69 -6.81 10.58
C THR A 113 10.83 -5.78 9.83
N ILE A 114 11.31 -4.55 9.71
CA ILE A 114 10.56 -3.45 9.08
C ILE A 114 10.51 -3.64 7.58
N TYR A 115 11.67 -3.73 6.93
CA TYR A 115 11.81 -3.65 5.48
C TYR A 115 11.68 -5.00 4.78
N MET A 116 11.66 -6.12 5.49
CA MET A 116 11.47 -7.43 4.86
C MET A 116 10.22 -8.15 5.38
N LYS A 117 10.07 -8.25 6.70
CA LYS A 117 9.00 -9.05 7.30
C LYS A 117 7.62 -8.41 7.16
N PHE A 118 7.49 -7.09 7.37
CA PHE A 118 6.20 -6.42 7.16
C PHE A 118 5.74 -6.41 5.70
N PRO A 119 6.59 -6.08 4.70
CA PRO A 119 6.22 -6.19 3.29
C PRO A 119 5.75 -7.60 2.92
N GLU A 120 6.47 -8.63 3.38
CA GLU A 120 6.07 -10.02 3.18
C GLU A 120 4.67 -10.29 3.75
N ARG A 121 4.39 -9.85 4.99
CA ARG A 121 3.07 -10.04 5.63
C ARG A 121 1.94 -9.31 4.89
N ILE A 122 2.21 -8.10 4.41
CA ILE A 122 1.25 -7.30 3.63
C ILE A 122 0.87 -8.05 2.36
N ILE A 123 1.88 -8.47 1.59
CA ILE A 123 1.70 -9.12 0.29
C ILE A 123 1.10 -10.51 0.44
N TYR A 124 1.58 -11.33 1.39
CA TYR A 124 0.96 -12.62 1.70
C TYR A 124 -0.52 -12.47 2.08
N GLY A 125 -0.86 -11.41 2.84
CA GLY A 125 -2.23 -11.08 3.19
C GLY A 125 -3.13 -10.77 1.98
N LEU A 126 -2.56 -10.29 0.86
CA LEU A 126 -3.27 -10.01 -0.39
C LEU A 126 -3.45 -11.26 -1.27
N LEU A 127 -2.67 -12.31 -1.04
CA LEU A 127 -2.58 -13.52 -1.87
C LEU A 127 -3.30 -14.73 -1.28
N ARG A 128 -3.45 -14.78 0.05
CA ARG A 128 -4.09 -15.91 0.73
C ARG A 128 -5.62 -15.90 0.64
N LYS A 129 -6.24 -17.06 0.88
CA LYS A 129 -7.71 -17.23 1.03
C LYS A 129 -8.53 -16.94 -0.25
N TYR A 130 -8.00 -17.25 -1.44
CA TYR A 130 -8.79 -17.22 -2.70
C TYR A 130 -9.56 -18.53 -2.96
N GLY A 131 -9.47 -19.49 -2.04
CA GLY A 131 -10.09 -20.81 -2.18
C GLY A 131 -9.26 -21.74 -3.09
N SER A 132 -9.72 -22.98 -3.23
CA SER A 132 -9.00 -24.04 -3.94
C SER A 132 -9.31 -24.16 -5.43
N HIS A 133 -10.08 -23.23 -5.99
CA HIS A 133 -10.54 -23.29 -7.38
C HIS A 133 -9.91 -22.23 -8.29
N VAL A 134 -9.01 -21.40 -7.73
CA VAL A 134 -8.35 -20.31 -8.43
C VAL A 134 -6.87 -20.34 -8.10
N HIS A 135 -6.02 -20.15 -9.11
CA HIS A 135 -4.58 -19.99 -8.92
C HIS A 135 -4.15 -18.58 -9.31
N LEU A 136 -3.41 -17.89 -8.44
CA LEU A 136 -2.91 -16.54 -8.69
C LEU A 136 -1.47 -16.55 -9.22
N ASN A 137 -1.26 -16.02 -10.42
CA ASN A 137 0.08 -15.71 -10.92
C ASN A 137 0.38 -14.25 -10.64
N THR A 138 1.39 -13.99 -9.81
CA THR A 138 1.60 -12.66 -9.22
C THR A 138 2.90 -12.03 -9.67
N GLN A 139 2.84 -10.77 -10.08
CA GLN A 139 3.99 -9.88 -10.26
C GLN A 139 3.98 -8.81 -9.17
N ILE A 140 5.12 -8.59 -8.51
CA ILE A 140 5.27 -7.62 -7.43
C ILE A 140 6.14 -6.45 -7.90
N TYR A 141 5.60 -5.24 -7.75
CA TYR A 141 6.20 -3.97 -8.10
C TYR A 141 6.50 -3.21 -6.81
N ILE A 142 7.77 -3.00 -6.51
CA ILE A 142 8.23 -2.36 -5.28
C ILE A 142 8.77 -0.99 -5.65
N GLU A 143 8.34 0.07 -4.97
CA GLU A 143 9.01 1.36 -5.11
C GLU A 143 10.48 1.25 -4.71
N HIS A 144 11.37 1.76 -5.55
CA HIS A 144 12.79 1.73 -5.29
C HIS A 144 13.17 2.67 -4.13
N ASP A 145 13.56 2.08 -2.99
CA ASP A 145 14.20 2.76 -1.86
C ASP A 145 15.43 1.97 -1.39
N THR A 146 16.50 2.68 -1.04
CA THR A 146 17.76 2.08 -0.59
C THR A 146 17.63 1.31 0.72
N THR A 147 16.58 1.52 1.53
CA THR A 147 16.35 0.71 2.74
C THR A 147 15.86 -0.70 2.44
N TYR A 148 15.36 -0.97 1.24
CA TYR A 148 14.96 -2.31 0.82
C TYR A 148 16.14 -3.16 0.31
N GLN A 149 17.32 -2.56 0.15
CA GLN A 149 18.50 -3.22 -0.38
C GLN A 149 19.75 -2.91 0.43
N ASN A 150 20.37 -3.94 0.98
CA ASN A 150 21.70 -3.87 1.57
C ASN A 150 22.50 -5.12 1.17
N LYS A 151 23.80 -5.14 1.48
CA LYS A 151 24.70 -6.29 1.29
C LYS A 151 24.16 -7.59 1.89
N ASN A 152 23.32 -7.50 2.92
CA ASN A 152 22.86 -8.65 3.71
C ASN A 152 21.41 -9.06 3.41
N TYR A 153 20.65 -8.26 2.66
CA TYR A 153 19.24 -8.55 2.38
C TYR A 153 18.75 -7.73 1.17
N ASP A 154 17.79 -8.29 0.43
CA ASP A 154 17.14 -7.66 -0.72
C ASP A 154 15.66 -8.04 -0.68
N LEU A 155 14.78 -7.04 -0.51
CA LEU A 155 13.33 -7.25 -0.38
C LEU A 155 12.76 -8.02 -1.57
N ARG A 156 13.22 -7.68 -2.78
CA ARG A 156 12.81 -8.33 -4.02
C ARG A 156 12.99 -9.85 -3.97
N ASN A 157 14.21 -10.27 -3.63
CA ASN A 157 14.57 -11.69 -3.58
C ASN A 157 13.82 -12.37 -2.44
N GLN A 158 13.74 -11.71 -1.29
CA GLN A 158 13.06 -12.25 -0.12
C GLN A 158 11.57 -12.46 -0.37
N LEU A 159 10.88 -11.53 -1.03
CA LEU A 159 9.47 -11.70 -1.39
C LEU A 159 9.28 -12.85 -2.38
N PHE A 160 10.09 -12.91 -3.42
CA PHE A 160 10.03 -13.98 -4.42
C PHE A 160 10.21 -15.37 -3.77
N GLU A 161 11.23 -15.55 -2.94
CA GLU A 161 11.53 -16.83 -2.31
C GLU A 161 10.52 -17.18 -1.21
N GLN A 162 10.32 -16.29 -0.23
CA GLN A 162 9.52 -16.60 0.96
C GLN A 162 8.05 -16.80 0.63
N LEU A 163 7.48 -16.03 -0.29
CA LEU A 163 6.07 -16.17 -0.64
C LEU A 163 5.82 -17.46 -1.42
N ASN A 164 6.72 -17.84 -2.34
CA ASN A 164 6.62 -19.13 -3.04
C ASN A 164 6.82 -20.33 -2.08
N ILE A 165 7.75 -20.23 -1.11
CA ILE A 165 7.87 -21.26 -0.05
C ILE A 165 6.57 -21.33 0.77
N GLN A 166 6.00 -20.18 1.13
CA GLN A 166 4.76 -20.13 1.89
C GLN A 166 3.55 -20.69 1.14
N SER A 167 3.46 -20.50 -0.18
CA SER A 167 2.36 -21.08 -0.95
C SER A 167 2.37 -22.60 -0.88
N VAL A 168 3.55 -23.22 -1.02
CA VAL A 168 3.72 -24.67 -0.86
C VAL A 168 3.44 -25.13 0.58
N TYR A 169 4.10 -24.51 1.56
CA TYR A 169 4.00 -24.93 2.97
C TYR A 169 2.56 -24.81 3.52
N ARG A 170 1.80 -23.81 3.05
CA ARG A 170 0.44 -23.55 3.53
C ARG A 170 -0.66 -24.10 2.63
N GLY A 171 -0.31 -24.71 1.50
CA GLY A 171 -1.27 -25.18 0.51
C GLY A 171 -2.10 -24.03 -0.11
N GLU A 172 -1.50 -22.85 -0.26
CA GLU A 172 -2.15 -21.70 -0.91
C GLU A 172 -1.91 -21.75 -2.43
N HIS A 173 -2.90 -21.31 -3.20
CA HIS A 173 -2.89 -21.40 -4.66
C HIS A 173 -2.41 -20.09 -5.30
N PHE A 174 -1.14 -19.75 -5.07
CA PHE A 174 -0.50 -18.63 -5.75
C PHE A 174 0.98 -18.94 -6.07
N THR A 175 1.49 -18.24 -7.06
CA THR A 175 2.90 -18.24 -7.45
C THR A 175 3.36 -16.81 -7.69
N ILE A 176 4.47 -16.43 -7.08
CA ILE A 176 5.18 -15.20 -7.44
C ILE A 176 6.02 -15.51 -8.67
N GLN A 177 5.67 -14.90 -9.79
CA GLN A 177 6.39 -15.00 -11.05
C GLN A 177 7.61 -14.07 -11.04
N GLU A 178 7.40 -12.84 -10.54
CA GLU A 178 8.43 -11.81 -10.50
C GLU A 178 8.19 -10.91 -9.29
N SER A 179 9.29 -10.39 -8.75
CA SER A 179 9.31 -9.26 -7.84
C SER A 179 10.41 -8.35 -8.36
N ASN A 180 10.17 -7.04 -8.50
CA ASN A 180 11.18 -6.09 -8.99
C ASN A 180 11.02 -4.69 -8.36
N TYR A 181 12.12 -3.94 -8.36
CA TYR A 181 12.10 -2.52 -8.01
C TYR A 181 11.73 -1.68 -9.23
N TYR A 182 10.94 -0.64 -9.01
CA TYR A 182 10.50 0.31 -10.02
C TYR A 182 10.74 1.73 -9.53
N SER A 183 11.16 2.59 -10.44
CA SER A 183 11.31 4.03 -10.16
C SER A 183 9.95 4.72 -10.18
N LYS A 184 9.86 5.88 -9.53
CA LYS A 184 8.73 6.80 -9.77
C LYS A 184 8.63 7.10 -11.28
N GLN A 185 7.41 7.35 -11.73
CA GLN A 185 6.99 7.68 -13.09
C GLN A 185 7.09 6.52 -14.11
N GLU A 186 7.44 5.30 -13.67
CA GLU A 186 7.49 4.12 -14.55
C GLU A 186 6.10 3.48 -14.71
N GLU A 187 5.38 3.26 -13.61
CA GLU A 187 4.13 2.51 -13.56
C GLU A 187 3.13 3.17 -12.61
N VAL A 188 1.94 3.56 -13.10
CA VAL A 188 0.91 4.27 -12.31
C VAL A 188 0.50 3.56 -11.04
N GLY A 189 0.73 2.25 -10.94
CA GLY A 189 0.44 1.51 -9.72
C GLY A 189 1.34 1.94 -8.55
N ILE A 190 2.60 2.32 -8.83
CA ILE A 190 3.55 2.86 -7.84
C ILE A 190 3.08 4.23 -7.34
N GLU A 191 2.69 5.15 -8.21
CA GLU A 191 2.14 6.45 -7.77
C GLU A 191 0.82 6.28 -7.05
N SER A 192 -0.01 5.32 -7.48
CA SER A 192 -1.30 5.08 -6.86
C SER A 192 -1.16 4.59 -5.43
N ILE A 193 -0.21 3.68 -5.14
CA ILE A 193 0.02 3.22 -3.77
C ILE A 193 0.59 4.34 -2.88
N ASP A 194 1.54 5.17 -3.36
CA ASP A 194 2.03 6.34 -2.60
C ASP A 194 0.88 7.31 -2.25
N ILE A 195 0.07 7.66 -3.26
CA ILE A 195 -1.05 8.59 -3.08
C ILE A 195 -2.07 8.01 -2.09
N LEU A 196 -2.46 6.74 -2.25
CA LEU A 196 -3.43 6.09 -1.36
C LEU A 196 -2.90 5.95 0.06
N LEU A 197 -1.64 5.53 0.25
CA LEU A 197 -1.01 5.46 1.57
C LEU A 197 -0.91 6.85 2.21
N GLY A 198 -0.59 7.85 1.40
CA GLY A 198 -0.60 9.24 1.78
C GLY A 198 -1.97 9.69 2.30
N MET A 199 -3.05 9.34 1.60
CA MET A 199 -4.42 9.64 2.00
C MET A 199 -4.82 8.89 3.27
N VAL A 200 -4.49 7.60 3.37
CA VAL A 200 -4.69 6.79 4.60
C VAL A 200 -4.01 7.47 5.78
N ARG A 201 -2.75 7.90 5.62
CA ARG A 201 -2.02 8.62 6.66
C ARG A 201 -2.66 9.95 7.03
N THR A 202 -3.17 10.71 6.05
CA THR A 202 -3.90 11.96 6.29
C THR A 202 -5.17 11.72 7.10
N ILE A 203 -5.93 10.66 6.78
CA ILE A 203 -7.14 10.26 7.51
C ILE A 203 -6.82 9.90 8.96
N ILE A 204 -5.81 9.04 9.19
CA ILE A 204 -5.43 8.60 10.55
C ILE A 204 -4.96 9.78 11.40
N ARG A 205 -4.12 10.65 10.83
CA ARG A 205 -3.58 11.79 11.57
C ARG A 205 -4.66 12.81 11.90
N ASN A 206 -5.60 13.03 10.97
CA ASN A 206 -6.68 13.99 11.10
C ASN A 206 -6.19 15.35 11.66
N ASP A 207 -5.04 15.81 11.17
CA ASP A 207 -4.41 17.02 11.70
C ASP A 207 -5.31 18.23 11.44
N SER A 208 -5.46 19.10 12.44
CA SER A 208 -6.16 20.38 12.28
C SER A 208 -5.51 21.22 11.19
N PRO A 209 -6.29 21.98 10.38
CA PRO A 209 -5.82 22.71 9.19
C PRO A 209 -5.02 23.99 9.53
N THR A 210 -3.96 23.85 10.33
CA THR A 210 -3.07 24.93 10.78
C THR A 210 -2.14 25.46 9.68
N SER A 211 -1.93 24.69 8.62
CA SER A 211 -1.16 25.12 7.44
C SER A 211 -1.94 24.92 6.16
N LYS A 212 -1.64 25.72 5.12
CA LYS A 212 -2.22 25.55 3.78
C LYS A 212 -2.07 24.11 3.28
N ARG A 213 -0.89 23.51 3.44
CA ARG A 213 -0.62 22.14 2.98
C ARG A 213 -1.55 21.11 3.64
N ILE A 214 -1.73 21.18 4.97
CA ILE A 214 -2.65 20.28 5.68
C ILE A 214 -4.08 20.52 5.22
N ARG A 215 -4.51 21.79 5.15
CA ARG A 215 -5.86 22.16 4.69
C ARG A 215 -6.18 21.63 3.30
N GLU A 216 -5.27 21.80 2.34
CA GLU A 216 -5.49 21.37 0.95
C GLU A 216 -5.48 19.84 0.81
N LYS A 217 -4.71 19.13 1.64
CA LYS A 217 -4.78 17.66 1.74
C LYS A 217 -6.12 17.20 2.31
N ASN A 218 -6.54 17.76 3.45
CA ASN A 218 -7.81 17.40 4.07
C ASN A 218 -8.97 17.67 3.11
N ASN A 219 -8.97 18.84 2.45
CA ASN A 219 -9.97 19.21 1.45
C ASN A 219 -10.01 18.23 0.27
N LEU A 220 -8.85 17.80 -0.25
CA LEU A 220 -8.81 16.84 -1.35
C LEU A 220 -9.33 15.46 -0.93
N VAL A 221 -8.91 14.95 0.23
CA VAL A 221 -9.41 13.69 0.77
C VAL A 221 -10.92 13.76 1.00
N MET A 222 -11.42 14.83 1.63
CA MET A 222 -12.86 15.03 1.84
C MET A 222 -13.64 15.02 0.54
N LYS A 223 -13.17 15.73 -0.50
CA LYS A 223 -13.83 15.73 -1.81
C LYS A 223 -13.85 14.35 -2.45
N LEU A 224 -12.78 13.56 -2.28
CA LEU A 224 -12.73 12.18 -2.77
C LEU A 224 -13.66 11.27 -1.96
N LEU A 225 -13.77 11.44 -0.64
CA LEU A 225 -14.69 10.67 0.23
C LEU A 225 -16.16 10.88 -0.13
N LEU A 226 -16.53 12.00 -0.75
CA LEU A 226 -17.87 12.20 -1.31
C LEU A 226 -18.14 11.38 -2.57
N ASN A 227 -17.11 10.81 -3.21
CA ASN A 227 -17.27 9.88 -4.31
C ASN A 227 -17.51 8.47 -3.76
N GLU A 228 -18.65 7.86 -4.12
CA GLU A 228 -19.07 6.54 -3.65
C GLU A 228 -18.02 5.44 -3.89
N LYS A 229 -17.34 5.46 -5.04
CA LYS A 229 -16.35 4.42 -5.37
C LYS A 229 -15.11 4.55 -4.51
N PHE A 230 -14.63 5.78 -4.30
CA PHE A 230 -13.50 6.04 -3.41
C PHE A 230 -13.86 5.70 -1.96
N TYR A 231 -15.03 6.14 -1.47
CA TYR A 231 -15.49 5.80 -0.12
C TYR A 231 -15.52 4.28 0.10
N ARG A 232 -16.17 3.53 -0.80
CA ARG A 232 -16.24 2.06 -0.72
C ARG A 232 -14.88 1.40 -0.74
N PHE A 233 -13.95 1.90 -1.55
CA PHE A 233 -12.60 1.36 -1.59
C PHE A 233 -11.86 1.61 -0.27
N ILE A 234 -11.86 2.86 0.20
CA ILE A 234 -11.14 3.29 1.39
C ILE A 234 -11.63 2.54 2.63
N THR A 235 -12.94 2.36 2.81
CA THR A 235 -13.49 1.62 3.96
C THR A 235 -13.27 0.10 3.88
N GLN A 236 -12.86 -0.44 2.72
CA GLN A 236 -12.51 -1.85 2.55
C GLN A 236 -11.01 -2.13 2.77
N ILE A 237 -10.19 -1.10 3.01
CA ILE A 237 -8.77 -1.27 3.30
C ILE A 237 -8.62 -2.09 4.58
N LYS A 238 -7.86 -3.18 4.50
CA LYS A 238 -7.49 -3.95 5.69
C LYS A 238 -6.32 -3.26 6.37
N TYR A 239 -6.62 -2.56 7.44
CA TYR A 239 -5.65 -1.82 8.23
C TYR A 239 -5.24 -2.63 9.46
N PHE A 240 -3.94 -2.71 9.70
CA PHE A 240 -3.37 -3.43 10.83
C PHE A 240 -2.46 -2.51 11.64
N GLU A 241 -2.49 -2.67 12.96
CA GLU A 241 -1.56 -2.00 13.86
C GLU A 241 -0.61 -2.99 14.49
N TRP A 242 0.68 -2.68 14.42
CA TRP A 242 1.72 -3.38 15.15
C TRP A 242 2.18 -2.57 16.36
N SER A 243 1.87 -3.09 17.55
CA SER A 243 2.17 -2.48 18.86
C SER A 243 2.85 -3.46 19.83
N ASN A 244 3.75 -4.30 19.33
CA ASN A 244 4.39 -5.39 20.10
C ASN A 244 3.40 -6.46 20.60
N SER A 245 2.37 -6.73 19.81
CA SER A 245 1.45 -7.86 19.99
C SER A 245 2.03 -9.12 19.31
N PRO A 246 1.74 -10.34 19.82
CA PRO A 246 2.11 -11.59 19.14
C PRO A 246 1.50 -11.71 17.73
N GLU A 247 0.41 -10.99 17.47
CA GLU A 247 -0.30 -10.98 16.18
C GLU A 247 -0.52 -9.54 15.69
N LEU A 248 -0.60 -9.37 14.36
CA LEU A 248 -1.04 -8.11 13.75
C LEU A 248 -2.53 -7.93 14.04
N ILE A 249 -2.88 -6.84 14.71
CA ILE A 249 -4.26 -6.55 15.09
C ILE A 249 -4.91 -5.82 13.93
N GLU A 250 -5.95 -6.41 13.34
CA GLU A 250 -6.80 -5.72 12.36
C GLU A 250 -7.64 -4.68 13.09
N VAL A 251 -7.57 -3.44 12.62
CA VAL A 251 -8.35 -2.32 13.15
C VAL A 251 -9.28 -1.86 12.03
N ASP A 252 -10.55 -1.70 12.36
CA ASP A 252 -11.56 -1.25 11.41
C ASP A 252 -11.28 0.20 10.99
N PHE A 253 -10.76 0.34 9.77
CA PHE A 253 -10.34 1.61 9.20
C PHE A 253 -11.51 2.57 8.95
N GLU A 254 -12.73 2.05 8.79
CA GLU A 254 -13.92 2.86 8.59
C GLU A 254 -14.13 3.86 9.75
N ASN A 255 -13.77 3.46 10.99
CA ASN A 255 -13.84 4.36 12.14
C ASN A 255 -12.94 5.60 12.00
N TYR A 256 -11.73 5.45 11.45
CA TYR A 256 -10.86 6.59 11.17
C TYR A 256 -11.46 7.50 10.09
N VAL A 257 -12.08 6.91 9.06
CA VAL A 257 -12.75 7.65 8.00
C VAL A 257 -13.90 8.48 8.59
N HIS A 258 -14.76 7.89 9.43
CA HIS A 258 -15.89 8.59 10.03
C HIS A 258 -15.43 9.73 10.95
N ILE A 259 -14.40 9.52 11.76
CA ILE A 259 -13.82 10.57 12.62
C ILE A 259 -13.26 11.70 11.76
N PHE A 260 -12.51 11.36 10.71
CA PHE A 260 -11.94 12.33 9.78
C PHE A 260 -13.03 13.15 9.08
N MET A 261 -14.08 12.49 8.56
CA MET A 261 -15.21 13.16 7.92
C MET A 261 -15.92 14.09 8.90
N SER A 262 -16.29 13.60 10.09
CA SER A 262 -16.93 14.40 11.13
C SER A 262 -16.12 15.65 11.52
N SER A 263 -14.79 15.53 11.59
CA SER A 263 -13.90 16.63 11.96
C SER A 263 -13.69 17.67 10.86
N ASN A 264 -13.88 17.29 9.59
CA ASN A 264 -13.61 18.14 8.44
C ASN A 264 -14.87 18.49 7.63
N GLN A 265 -16.03 17.98 8.03
CA GLN A 265 -17.32 18.32 7.45
C GLN A 265 -17.84 19.60 8.11
N THR A 266 -18.07 20.63 7.30
CA THR A 266 -18.88 21.77 7.72
C THR A 266 -20.34 21.34 7.64
N PHE A 267 -20.94 21.06 8.79
CA PHE A 267 -22.40 21.02 8.91
C PHE A 267 -22.89 22.47 8.83
N GLU A 268 -23.17 22.92 7.60
CA GLU A 268 -23.97 24.13 7.34
C GLU A 268 -25.44 23.75 7.23
#